data_AF-A0A7Z9G8Q9-F1
#
_entry.id   AF-A0A7Z9G8Q9-F1
#
_cell.length_a   1.000
_cell.length_b   1.000
_cell.length_c   1.000
_cell.angle_alpha   90.00
_cell.angle_beta   90.00
_cell.angle_gamma   90.00
#
_symmetry.space_group_name_H-M   'P 1'
#
loop_
_entity.id
_entity.type
_entity.pdbx_description
1 polymer ?
#
loop_
_entity_poly.entity_id
_entity_poly.type
_entity_poly.pdbx_seq_one_letter_code
_entity_poly.pdbx_strand_id
1 'polypeptide(L)'
;MFSNDTKIGVLPINIGTPDKPHTPEVKRYLREFLSDPLVVDINPFMRWLLLNLVVLPRRPQQSARAYRAIWTEQGSPLLTHSLTMSARLQESLGDGFLVIPAMRYGNPSISDALTQMREQGVERLVTFPLYPQFAQSSTTTCIQEVNRLATELLPNVEISIVPPFFDDKRVIEAYAEQGRPVLDEFQPDFVLFSFHGLPERHIHKSDSS
;
A
#
# COMPACT_ATOMS: atom_id res chain seq x y z
N MET A 1 -30.42 -4.47 -15.75
CA MET A 1 -31.19 -5.15 -14.69
C MET A 1 -30.17 -5.97 -13.93
N PHE A 2 -29.60 -5.43 -12.85
CA PHE A 2 -28.53 -6.10 -12.11
C PHE A 2 -29.17 -7.07 -11.12
N SER A 3 -28.64 -8.29 -11.07
CA SER A 3 -29.10 -9.32 -10.14
C SER A 3 -28.78 -8.89 -8.71
N ASN A 4 -29.59 -9.30 -7.74
CA ASN A 4 -29.42 -8.99 -6.32
C ASN A 4 -28.24 -9.75 -5.66
N ASP A 5 -27.38 -10.38 -6.46
CA ASP A 5 -26.31 -11.33 -6.09
C ASP A 5 -24.91 -10.91 -6.61
N THR A 6 -24.71 -9.65 -7.03
CA THR A 6 -23.40 -9.18 -7.51
C THR A 6 -22.37 -9.18 -6.38
N LYS A 7 -21.36 -10.05 -6.47
CA LYS A 7 -20.27 -10.15 -5.50
C LYS A 7 -19.24 -9.03 -5.71
N ILE A 8 -19.03 -8.22 -4.67
CA ILE A 8 -18.14 -7.06 -4.71
C ILE A 8 -16.78 -7.42 -4.13
N GLY A 9 -15.72 -7.36 -4.92
CA GLY A 9 -14.36 -7.47 -4.44
C GLY A 9 -13.90 -6.16 -3.82
N VAL A 10 -13.30 -6.22 -2.63
CA VAL A 10 -12.62 -5.07 -2.01
C VAL A 10 -11.14 -5.42 -1.93
N LEU A 11 -10.30 -4.56 -2.48
CA LEU A 11 -8.86 -4.75 -2.58
C LEU A 11 -8.14 -3.68 -1.74
N PRO A 12 -7.92 -3.92 -0.44
CA PRO A 12 -7.04 -3.10 0.38
C PRO A 12 -5.59 -3.20 -0.13
N ILE A 13 -4.96 -2.07 -0.45
CA ILE A 13 -3.59 -2.06 -0.99
C ILE A 13 -2.67 -1.19 -0.14
N ASN A 14 -1.56 -1.76 0.30
CA ASN A 14 -0.46 -1.03 0.93
C ASN A 14 0.83 -1.16 0.12
N ILE A 15 1.89 -0.46 0.52
CA ILE A 15 3.13 -0.35 -0.25
C ILE A 15 3.83 -1.70 -0.36
N GLY A 16 3.76 -2.49 0.72
CA GLY A 16 4.40 -3.77 0.83
C GLY A 16 5.65 -3.78 1.68
N THR A 17 6.20 -4.98 1.82
CA THR A 17 7.32 -5.31 2.68
C THR A 17 8.04 -6.50 2.07
N PRO A 18 9.36 -6.67 2.27
CA PRO A 18 10.04 -7.90 1.88
C PRO A 18 9.44 -9.11 2.60
N ASP A 19 9.46 -10.28 1.96
CA ASP A 19 8.97 -11.54 2.52
C ASP A 19 9.73 -11.97 3.79
N LYS A 20 11.02 -11.62 3.87
CA LYS A 20 11.91 -11.94 4.99
C LYS A 20 12.85 -10.77 5.28
N PRO A 21 13.36 -10.64 6.51
CA PRO A 21 14.24 -9.52 6.89
C PRO A 21 15.70 -9.77 6.49
N HIS A 22 15.95 -10.67 5.51
CA HIS A 22 17.29 -11.00 5.04
C HIS A 22 17.62 -10.22 3.76
N THR A 23 18.93 -10.01 3.55
CA THR A 23 19.44 -9.19 2.44
C THR A 23 18.89 -9.58 1.07
N PRO A 24 18.76 -10.87 0.68
CA PRO A 24 18.26 -11.25 -0.65
C PRO A 24 16.82 -10.81 -0.91
N GLU A 25 15.92 -11.03 0.05
CA GLU A 25 14.49 -10.70 -0.03
C GLU A 25 14.29 -9.18 -0.01
N VAL A 26 15.03 -8.49 0.87
CA VAL A 26 15.08 -7.02 0.90
C VAL A 26 15.60 -6.47 -0.42
N LYS A 27 16.62 -7.09 -1.04
CA LYS A 27 17.13 -6.68 -2.35
C LYS A 27 16.09 -6.88 -3.45
N ARG A 28 15.33 -7.97 -3.43
CA ARG A 28 14.24 -8.20 -4.40
C ARG A 28 13.15 -7.15 -4.25
N TYR A 29 12.67 -6.92 -3.03
CA TYR A 29 11.69 -5.88 -2.71
C TYR A 29 12.17 -4.49 -3.16
N LEU A 30 13.38 -4.08 -2.77
CA LEU A 30 13.95 -2.78 -3.15
C LEU A 30 14.13 -2.65 -4.65
N ARG A 31 14.45 -3.72 -5.37
CA ARG A 31 14.55 -3.70 -6.82
C ARG A 31 13.20 -3.38 -7.44
N GLU A 32 12.13 -4.04 -7.00
CA GLU A 32 10.78 -3.81 -7.50
C GLU A 32 10.33 -2.38 -7.18
N PHE A 33 10.38 -1.99 -5.91
CA PHE A 33 9.97 -0.69 -5.41
C PHE A 33 10.68 0.48 -6.11
N LEU A 34 12.02 0.43 -6.19
CA LEU A 34 12.81 1.53 -6.73
C LEU A 34 12.93 1.51 -8.26
N SER A 35 12.42 0.47 -8.93
CA SER A 35 12.31 0.47 -10.40
C SER A 35 11.10 1.25 -10.88
N ASP A 36 10.14 1.54 -10.00
CA ASP A 36 8.92 2.25 -10.32
C ASP A 36 9.20 3.73 -10.65
N PRO A 37 8.79 4.22 -11.84
CA PRO A 37 8.96 5.62 -12.21
C PRO A 37 8.19 6.60 -11.32
N LEU A 38 7.10 6.18 -10.68
CA LEU A 38 6.33 7.03 -9.75
C LEU A 38 7.00 7.15 -8.37
N VAL A 39 7.93 6.24 -8.05
CA VAL A 39 8.75 6.30 -6.83
C VAL A 39 10.06 7.04 -7.11
N VAL A 40 10.74 6.67 -8.20
CA VAL A 40 12.00 7.26 -8.64
C VAL A 40 11.84 7.85 -10.03
N ASP A 41 11.38 9.10 -10.08
CA ASP A 41 10.99 9.84 -11.29
C ASP A 41 12.19 10.35 -12.11
N ILE A 42 13.19 9.50 -12.39
CA ILE A 42 14.30 9.83 -13.30
C ILE A 42 14.19 9.04 -14.60
N ASN A 43 14.98 9.42 -15.62
CA ASN A 43 15.00 8.70 -16.89
C ASN A 43 15.23 7.18 -16.64
N PRO A 44 14.52 6.27 -17.35
CA PRO A 44 14.61 4.83 -17.12
C PRO A 44 16.03 4.25 -17.13
N PHE A 45 16.90 4.72 -18.03
CA PHE A 45 18.28 4.28 -18.10
C PHE A 45 19.08 4.73 -16.88
N MET A 46 18.92 5.98 -16.46
CA MET A 46 19.56 6.52 -15.26
C MET A 46 19.04 5.86 -13.98
N ARG A 47 17.73 5.56 -13.91
CA ARG A 47 17.14 4.78 -12.82
C ARG A 47 17.74 3.39 -12.75
N TRP A 48 17.89 2.72 -13.88
CA TRP A 48 18.51 1.41 -13.94
C TRP A 48 19.96 1.45 -13.46
N LEU A 49 20.76 2.43 -13.89
CA LEU A 49 22.14 2.61 -13.43
C LEU A 49 22.22 2.88 -11.92
N LEU A 50 21.46 3.86 -11.43
CA LEU A 50 21.40 4.20 -10.01
C LEU A 50 21.03 2.96 -9.18
N LEU A 51 19.98 2.26 -9.59
CA LEU A 51 19.45 1.11 -8.87
C LEU A 51 20.48 -0.02 -8.83
N ASN A 52 20.99 -0.45 -9.98
CA ASN A 52 21.82 -1.65 -10.07
C ASN A 52 23.28 -1.42 -9.66
N LEU A 53 23.83 -0.22 -9.86
CA LEU A 53 25.24 0.07 -9.59
C LEU A 53 25.48 0.72 -8.22
N VAL A 54 24.53 1.49 -7.70
CA VAL A 54 24.72 2.26 -6.46
C VAL A 54 23.87 1.68 -5.32
N VAL A 55 22.57 1.50 -5.56
CA VAL A 55 21.61 1.18 -4.49
C VAL A 55 21.65 -0.30 -4.11
N LEU A 56 21.36 -1.21 -5.04
CA LEU A 56 21.24 -2.65 -4.79
C LEU A 56 22.52 -3.35 -4.30
N PRO A 57 23.74 -2.84 -4.53
CA PRO A 57 24.94 -3.42 -3.93
C PRO A 57 25.10 -3.16 -2.43
N ARG A 58 24.61 -2.03 -1.90
CA ARG A 58 24.86 -1.60 -0.51
C ARG A 58 23.60 -1.49 0.34
N ARG A 59 22.58 -0.80 -0.15
CA ARG A 59 21.36 -0.45 0.61
C ARG A 59 20.60 -1.66 1.17
N PRO A 60 20.52 -2.83 0.50
CA PRO A 60 19.80 -3.97 1.05
C PRO A 60 20.37 -4.47 2.38
N GLN A 61 21.69 -4.43 2.59
CA GLN A 61 22.31 -4.90 3.85
C GLN A 61 21.92 -4.01 5.03
N GLN A 62 21.94 -2.69 4.82
CA GLN A 62 21.51 -1.72 5.83
C GLN A 62 20.02 -1.85 6.11
N SER A 63 19.20 -1.93 5.06
CA SER A 63 17.74 -2.05 5.19
C SER A 63 17.36 -3.36 5.88
N ALA A 64 18.05 -4.47 5.60
CA ALA A 64 17.84 -5.75 6.28
C ALA A 64 18.15 -5.68 7.79
N ARG A 65 19.06 -4.81 8.24
CA ARG A 65 19.26 -4.58 9.68
C ARG A 65 18.06 -3.87 10.30
N ALA A 66 17.54 -2.84 9.64
CA ALA A 66 16.34 -2.13 10.09
C ALA A 66 15.11 -3.05 10.11
N TYR A 67 14.87 -3.84 9.06
CA TYR A 67 13.78 -4.82 9.04
C TYR A 67 13.90 -5.85 10.17
N ARG A 68 15.11 -6.36 10.44
CA ARG A 68 15.33 -7.30 11.57
C ARG A 68 14.99 -6.69 12.92
N ALA A 69 15.23 -5.40 13.12
CA ALA A 69 14.99 -4.73 14.41
C ALA A 69 13.50 -4.65 14.77
N ILE A 70 12.61 -4.69 13.78
CA ILE A 70 11.15 -4.62 13.96
C ILE A 70 10.44 -5.92 13.57
N TRP A 71 11.19 -6.96 13.21
CA TRP A 71 10.60 -8.21 12.74
C TRP A 71 10.00 -8.97 13.91
N THR A 72 8.77 -9.45 13.73
CA THR A 72 8.04 -10.22 14.75
C THR A 72 7.99 -11.69 14.36
N GLU A 73 7.54 -12.55 15.28
CA GLU A 73 7.27 -13.97 14.98
C GLU A 73 6.19 -14.12 13.87
N GLN A 74 5.25 -13.17 13.79
CA GLN A 74 4.21 -13.12 12.77
C GLN A 74 4.70 -12.51 11.45
N GLY A 75 5.95 -12.03 11.39
CA GLY A 75 6.55 -11.42 10.22
C GLY A 75 6.63 -9.89 10.31
N SER A 76 6.50 -9.23 9.16
CA SER A 76 6.48 -7.77 9.07
C SER A 76 5.22 -7.21 9.75
N PRO A 77 5.35 -6.23 10.67
CA PRO A 77 4.20 -5.56 11.28
C PRO A 77 3.23 -4.96 10.26
N LEU A 78 3.76 -4.39 9.17
CA LEU A 78 2.94 -3.82 8.10
C LEU A 78 2.00 -4.87 7.50
N LEU A 79 2.55 -6.04 7.15
CA LEU A 79 1.78 -7.13 6.57
C LEU A 79 0.76 -7.65 7.58
N THR A 80 1.21 -7.93 8.80
CA THR A 80 0.35 -8.46 9.87
C THR A 80 -0.84 -7.54 10.14
N HIS A 81 -0.62 -6.25 10.33
CA HIS A 81 -1.71 -5.29 10.55
C HIS A 81 -2.62 -5.14 9.32
N SER A 82 -2.07 -5.20 8.10
CA SER A 82 -2.87 -5.15 6.87
C SER A 82 -3.80 -6.37 6.73
N LEU A 83 -3.32 -7.56 7.11
CA LEU A 83 -4.12 -8.78 7.14
C LEU A 83 -5.21 -8.71 8.22
N THR A 84 -4.85 -8.31 9.44
CA THR A 84 -5.82 -8.15 10.55
C THR A 84 -6.91 -7.13 10.22
N MET A 85 -6.53 -5.97 9.66
CA MET A 85 -7.47 -4.94 9.26
C MET A 85 -8.40 -5.44 8.16
N SER A 86 -7.87 -6.14 7.15
CA SER A 86 -8.67 -6.71 6.06
C SER A 86 -9.64 -7.79 6.55
N ALA A 87 -9.24 -8.63 7.51
CA ALA A 87 -10.12 -9.62 8.13
C ALA A 87 -11.29 -8.94 8.87
N ARG A 88 -11.01 -7.90 9.68
CA ARG A 88 -12.06 -7.12 10.36
C ARG A 88 -12.97 -6.38 9.38
N LEU A 89 -12.42 -5.92 8.25
CA LEU A 89 -13.19 -5.30 7.19
C LEU A 89 -14.12 -6.31 6.53
N GLN A 90 -13.66 -7.55 6.27
CA GLN A 90 -14.50 -8.63 5.75
C GLN A 90 -15.66 -8.94 6.71
N GLU A 91 -15.38 -9.10 8.01
CA GLU A 91 -16.41 -9.33 9.03
C GLU A 91 -17.45 -8.21 9.07
N SER A 92 -17.01 -6.96 8.92
CA SER A 92 -17.89 -5.78 8.96
C SER A 92 -18.76 -5.64 7.70
N LEU A 93 -18.25 -6.07 6.54
CA LEU A 93 -18.95 -5.96 5.26
C LEU A 93 -19.88 -7.14 4.98
N GLY A 94 -19.56 -8.33 5.50
CA GLY A 94 -20.35 -9.56 5.32
C GLY A 94 -20.20 -10.22 3.95
N ASP A 95 -21.03 -11.23 3.70
CA ASP A 95 -20.87 -12.20 2.61
C ASP A 95 -21.05 -11.63 1.18
N GLY A 96 -21.68 -10.45 1.06
CA GLY A 96 -21.80 -9.75 -0.23
C GLY A 96 -20.47 -9.19 -0.75
N PHE A 97 -19.43 -9.18 0.10
CA PHE A 97 -18.12 -8.65 -0.21
C PHE A 97 -17.04 -9.73 -0.10
N LEU A 98 -16.00 -9.60 -0.92
CA LEU A 98 -14.79 -10.39 -0.85
C LEU A 98 -13.58 -9.48 -0.67
N VAL A 99 -13.06 -9.41 0.55
CA VAL A 99 -11.91 -8.58 0.91
C VAL A 99 -10.63 -9.40 0.74
N ILE A 100 -9.78 -9.02 -0.21
CA ILE A 100 -8.46 -9.64 -0.39
C ILE A 100 -7.39 -8.54 -0.36
N PRO A 101 -6.51 -8.50 0.65
CA PRO A 101 -5.43 -7.52 0.71
C PRO A 101 -4.33 -7.83 -0.31
N ALA A 102 -3.69 -6.77 -0.80
CA ALA A 102 -2.52 -6.86 -1.65
C ALA A 102 -1.46 -5.82 -1.27
N MET A 103 -0.23 -6.11 -1.69
CA MET A 103 0.90 -5.21 -1.61
C MET A 103 1.23 -4.69 -3.01
N ARG A 104 1.56 -3.41 -3.10
CA ARG A 104 2.04 -2.83 -4.35
C ARG A 104 3.35 -3.49 -4.79
N TYR A 105 4.26 -3.73 -3.84
CA TYR A 105 5.53 -4.41 -4.06
C TYR A 105 5.68 -5.59 -3.11
N GLY A 106 6.09 -6.75 -3.62
CA GLY A 106 6.16 -7.98 -2.83
C GLY A 106 4.82 -8.69 -2.65
N ASN A 107 4.70 -9.48 -1.57
CA ASN A 107 3.59 -10.41 -1.37
C ASN A 107 2.70 -10.05 -0.16
N PRO A 108 1.40 -10.38 -0.20
CA PRO A 108 0.64 -10.92 -1.34
C PRO A 108 0.54 -9.90 -2.49
N SER A 109 0.69 -10.34 -3.74
CA SER A 109 0.73 -9.42 -4.88
C SER A 109 -0.67 -9.00 -5.36
N ILE A 110 -0.76 -7.85 -6.05
CA ILE A 110 -2.02 -7.43 -6.70
C ILE A 110 -2.50 -8.49 -7.70
N SER A 111 -1.58 -9.09 -8.47
CA SER A 111 -1.92 -10.12 -9.45
C SER A 111 -2.58 -11.35 -8.81
N ASP A 112 -2.04 -11.82 -7.68
CA ASP A 112 -2.59 -12.97 -6.97
C ASP A 112 -3.96 -12.65 -6.36
N ALA A 113 -4.14 -11.44 -5.83
CA ALA A 113 -5.42 -10.99 -5.27
C ALA A 113 -6.49 -10.91 -6.37
N LEU A 114 -6.18 -10.28 -7.51
CA LEU A 114 -7.12 -10.18 -8.64
C LEU A 114 -7.46 -11.55 -9.24
N THR A 115 -6.48 -12.48 -9.29
CA THR A 115 -6.71 -13.85 -9.73
C THR A 115 -7.69 -14.58 -8.80
N GLN A 116 -7.50 -14.48 -7.49
CA GLN A 116 -8.43 -15.05 -6.51
C GLN A 116 -9.82 -14.42 -6.61
N MET A 117 -9.92 -13.09 -6.79
CA MET A 117 -11.20 -12.41 -6.99
C MET A 117 -11.94 -12.90 -8.24
N ARG A 118 -11.21 -13.12 -9.35
CA ARG A 118 -11.77 -13.71 -10.57
C ARG A 118 -12.31 -15.11 -10.32
N GLU A 119 -11.53 -15.97 -9.68
CA GLU A 119 -11.90 -17.35 -9.36
C GLU A 119 -13.13 -17.43 -8.44
N GLN A 120 -13.33 -16.39 -7.64
CA GLN A 120 -14.45 -16.25 -6.71
C GLN A 120 -15.68 -15.54 -7.31
N GLY A 121 -15.65 -15.19 -8.60
CA GLY A 121 -16.78 -14.59 -9.31
C GLY A 121 -17.04 -13.12 -8.97
N VAL A 122 -16.00 -12.34 -8.65
CA VAL A 122 -16.16 -10.90 -8.44
C VAL A 122 -16.57 -10.20 -9.74
N GLU A 123 -17.63 -9.40 -9.67
CA GLU A 123 -18.18 -8.65 -10.81
C GLU A 123 -17.95 -7.13 -10.69
N ARG A 124 -17.65 -6.64 -9.49
CA ARG A 124 -17.31 -5.23 -9.21
C ARG A 124 -16.11 -5.18 -8.27
N LEU A 125 -15.14 -4.32 -8.56
CA LEU A 125 -13.92 -4.18 -7.78
C LEU A 125 -13.85 -2.79 -7.13
N VAL A 126 -13.71 -2.75 -5.82
CA VAL A 126 -13.37 -1.55 -5.05
C VAL A 126 -11.88 -1.61 -4.70
N THR A 127 -11.09 -0.76 -5.36
CA THR A 127 -9.68 -0.56 -5.03
C THR A 127 -9.56 0.39 -3.86
N PHE A 128 -8.94 -0.05 -2.76
CA PHE A 128 -8.81 0.72 -1.53
C PHE A 128 -7.33 0.91 -1.15
N PRO A 129 -6.66 1.97 -1.64
CA PRO A 129 -5.33 2.33 -1.18
C PRO A 129 -5.38 2.71 0.31
N LEU A 130 -4.55 2.08 1.14
CA LEU A 130 -4.52 2.30 2.59
C LEU A 130 -3.67 3.51 3.00
N TYR A 131 -3.73 4.56 2.19
CA TYR A 131 -3.09 5.85 2.44
C TYR A 131 -4.18 6.91 2.55
N PRO A 132 -4.42 7.50 3.73
CA PRO A 132 -5.41 8.58 3.86
C PRO A 132 -5.04 9.79 3.00
N GLN A 133 -3.76 10.15 2.98
CA GLN A 133 -3.21 11.23 2.16
C GLN A 133 -2.79 10.72 0.77
N PHE A 134 -3.16 11.47 -0.26
CA PHE A 134 -2.73 11.19 -1.62
C PHE A 134 -1.24 11.47 -1.82
N ALA A 135 -0.54 10.54 -2.45
CA ALA A 135 0.76 10.82 -3.08
C ALA A 135 0.91 9.95 -4.35
N GLN A 136 1.62 10.48 -5.36
CA GLN A 136 1.85 9.75 -6.61
C GLN A 136 2.63 8.45 -6.38
N SER A 137 3.65 8.50 -5.52
CA SER A 137 4.53 7.38 -5.16
C SER A 137 3.85 6.30 -4.31
N SER A 138 2.61 6.51 -3.88
CA SER A 138 1.83 5.54 -3.09
C SER A 138 0.50 5.21 -3.78
N THR A 139 -0.39 6.18 -3.92
CA THR A 139 -1.76 5.98 -4.40
C THR A 139 -1.80 5.75 -5.91
N THR A 140 -1.13 6.61 -6.70
CA THR A 140 -1.15 6.49 -8.17
C THR A 140 -0.50 5.21 -8.65
N THR A 141 0.63 4.79 -8.05
CA THR A 141 1.27 3.53 -8.44
C THR A 141 0.39 2.31 -8.18
N CYS A 142 -0.33 2.26 -7.04
CA CYS A 142 -1.31 1.20 -6.78
C CYS A 142 -2.41 1.17 -7.83
N ILE A 143 -3.03 2.31 -8.11
CA ILE A 143 -4.13 2.42 -9.07
C ILE A 143 -3.69 2.00 -10.48
N GLN A 144 -2.52 2.49 -10.94
CA GLN A 144 -2.02 2.14 -12.27
C GLN A 144 -1.74 0.65 -12.40
N GLU A 145 -1.17 0.02 -11.38
CA GLU A 145 -0.90 -1.42 -11.42
C GLU A 145 -2.19 -2.24 -11.38
N VAL A 146 -3.17 -1.85 -10.57
CA VAL A 146 -4.49 -2.50 -10.56
C VAL A 146 -5.14 -2.41 -11.94
N ASN A 147 -5.20 -1.22 -12.53
CA ASN A 147 -5.82 -1.02 -13.85
C ASN A 147 -5.11 -1.84 -14.94
N ARG A 148 -3.76 -1.88 -14.91
CA ARG A 148 -2.96 -2.67 -15.83
C ARG A 148 -3.31 -4.16 -15.73
N LEU A 149 -3.30 -4.71 -14.52
CA LEU A 149 -3.56 -6.13 -14.28
C LEU A 149 -5.03 -6.51 -14.47
N ALA A 150 -5.97 -5.64 -14.09
CA ALA A 150 -7.39 -5.88 -14.22
C ALA A 150 -7.86 -5.92 -15.68
N THR A 151 -7.17 -5.21 -16.59
CA THR A 151 -7.43 -5.32 -18.04
C THR A 151 -7.26 -6.76 -18.54
N GLU A 152 -6.33 -7.51 -17.95
CA GLU A 152 -6.05 -8.90 -18.32
C GLU A 152 -6.84 -9.91 -17.47
N LEU A 153 -6.91 -9.67 -16.15
CA LEU A 153 -7.46 -10.63 -15.19
C LEU A 153 -8.97 -10.45 -14.94
N LEU A 154 -9.51 -9.25 -15.11
CA LEU A 154 -10.89 -8.88 -14.82
C LEU A 154 -11.48 -7.95 -15.91
N PRO A 155 -11.42 -8.31 -17.21
CA PRO A 155 -11.68 -7.39 -18.33
C PRO A 155 -13.09 -6.77 -18.38
N ASN A 156 -14.06 -7.34 -17.66
CA ASN A 156 -15.45 -6.90 -17.64
C ASN A 156 -15.92 -6.41 -16.25
N VAL A 157 -14.99 -6.18 -15.33
CA VAL A 157 -15.30 -5.75 -13.96
C VAL A 157 -15.24 -4.22 -13.87
N GLU A 158 -16.28 -3.62 -13.30
CA GLU A 158 -16.27 -2.21 -12.97
C GLU A 158 -15.28 -1.95 -11.82
N ILE A 159 -14.33 -1.04 -12.02
CA ILE A 159 -13.35 -0.67 -10.99
C ILE A 159 -13.73 0.69 -10.40
N SER A 160 -14.03 0.70 -9.11
CA SER A 160 -14.17 1.90 -8.28
C SER A 160 -12.90 2.09 -7.44
N ILE A 161 -12.51 3.33 -7.19
CA ILE A 161 -11.35 3.66 -6.36
C ILE A 161 -11.82 4.47 -5.17
N VAL A 162 -11.44 4.06 -3.97
CA VAL A 162 -11.69 4.86 -2.76
C VAL A 162 -10.85 6.14 -2.86
N PRO A 163 -11.45 7.34 -2.81
CA PRO A 163 -10.71 8.59 -2.86
C PRO A 163 -9.88 8.78 -1.59
N PRO A 164 -8.90 9.71 -1.59
CA PRO A 164 -8.22 10.11 -0.35
C PRO A 164 -9.23 10.48 0.74
N PHE A 165 -8.93 10.08 1.97
CA PHE A 165 -9.87 10.13 3.11
C PHE A 165 -9.20 10.72 4.37
N PHE A 166 -8.22 11.60 4.18
CA PHE A 166 -7.47 12.24 5.27
C PHE A 166 -8.33 13.15 6.16
N ASP A 167 -9.44 13.68 5.64
CA ASP A 167 -10.37 14.57 6.33
C ASP A 167 -11.65 13.84 6.81
N ASP A 168 -11.71 12.52 6.66
CA ASP A 168 -12.81 11.73 7.21
C ASP A 168 -12.79 11.79 8.75
N LYS A 169 -13.91 12.22 9.33
CA LYS A 169 -14.03 12.38 10.79
C LYS A 169 -13.68 11.11 11.56
N ARG A 170 -14.05 9.93 11.04
CA ARG A 170 -13.80 8.64 11.70
C ARG A 170 -12.31 8.32 11.75
N VAL A 171 -11.55 8.74 10.74
CA VAL A 171 -10.09 8.55 10.67
C VAL A 171 -9.40 9.49 11.65
N ILE A 172 -9.83 10.76 11.70
CA ILE A 172 -9.34 11.75 12.66
C ILE A 172 -9.63 11.30 14.09
N GLU A 173 -10.85 10.82 14.36
CA GLU A 173 -11.26 10.28 15.65
C GLU A 173 -10.41 9.06 16.04
N ALA A 174 -10.19 8.11 15.13
CA ALA A 174 -9.33 6.96 15.38
C ALA A 174 -7.90 7.38 15.77
N TYR A 175 -7.31 8.36 15.08
CA TYR A 175 -6.00 8.89 15.47
C TYR A 175 -6.02 9.61 16.83
N ALA A 176 -7.06 10.40 17.09
CA ALA A 176 -7.22 11.11 18.35
C ALA A 176 -7.40 10.13 19.53
N GLU A 177 -8.15 9.05 19.35
CA GLU A 177 -8.35 8.01 20.37
C GLU A 177 -7.05 7.27 20.70
N GLN A 178 -6.20 7.00 19.70
CA GLN A 178 -4.89 6.39 19.94
C GLN A 178 -3.92 7.34 20.65
N GLY A 179 -3.94 8.63 20.30
CA GLY A 179 -3.03 9.63 20.87
C GLY A 179 -3.43 10.14 22.25
N ARG A 180 -4.73 10.22 22.56
CA ARG A 180 -5.25 10.86 23.77
C ARG A 180 -4.64 10.33 25.06
N PRO A 181 -4.52 9.00 25.31
CA PRO A 181 -3.90 8.51 26.53
C PRO A 181 -2.44 8.96 26.69
N VAL A 182 -1.68 9.00 25.59
CA VAL A 182 -0.27 9.43 25.59
C VAL A 182 -0.16 10.93 25.86
N LEU A 183 -1.03 11.74 25.27
CA LEU A 183 -1.04 13.18 25.47
C LEU A 183 -1.50 13.57 26.88
N ASP A 184 -2.51 12.87 27.40
CA ASP A 184 -3.04 13.09 28.75
C ASP A 184 -1.97 12.75 29.81
N GLU A 185 -1.19 11.69 29.61
CA GLU A 185 -0.11 11.30 30.51
C GLU A 185 1.13 12.21 30.38
N PHE A 186 1.59 12.49 29.16
CA PHE A 186 2.85 13.19 28.92
C PHE A 186 2.75 14.72 29.04
N GLN A 187 1.58 15.32 28.79
CA GLN A 187 1.34 16.78 28.80
C GLN A 187 2.43 17.59 28.05
N PRO A 188 2.64 17.34 26.74
CA PRO A 188 3.70 18.01 25.99
C PRO A 188 3.40 19.49 25.67
N ASP A 189 4.45 20.31 25.63
CA ASP A 189 4.37 21.68 25.09
C ASP A 189 4.09 21.71 23.57
N PHE A 190 4.55 20.68 22.84
CA PHE A 190 4.42 20.57 21.39
C PHE A 190 4.08 19.16 20.94
N VAL A 191 3.22 19.05 19.92
CA VAL A 191 2.91 17.80 19.22
C VAL A 191 3.50 17.86 17.81
N LEU A 192 4.47 16.99 17.53
CA LEU A 192 5.09 16.90 16.21
C LEU A 192 4.42 15.80 15.38
N PHE A 193 3.68 16.19 14.35
CA PHE A 193 3.22 15.26 13.32
C PHE A 193 4.34 15.04 12.29
N SER A 194 4.84 13.81 12.20
CA SER A 194 5.90 13.44 11.27
C SER A 194 5.36 12.56 10.14
N PHE A 195 5.45 13.06 8.92
CA PHE A 195 5.08 12.33 7.70
C PHE A 195 6.32 11.92 6.91
N HIS A 196 6.17 10.95 6.00
CA HIS A 196 7.25 10.61 5.08
C HIS A 196 7.48 11.76 4.09
N GLY A 197 8.72 12.23 4.02
CA GLY A 197 9.10 13.26 3.05
C GLY A 197 8.93 12.78 1.61
N LEU A 198 8.54 13.70 0.72
CA LEU A 198 8.48 13.47 -0.72
C LEU A 198 9.62 14.22 -1.43
N PRO A 199 10.14 13.70 -2.56
CA PRO A 199 11.07 14.46 -3.38
C PRO A 199 10.46 15.80 -3.80
N GLU A 200 11.25 16.87 -3.73
CA GLU A 200 10.79 18.24 -4.05
C GLU A 200 10.12 18.35 -5.42
N ARG A 201 10.66 17.64 -6.43
CA ARG A 201 10.08 17.61 -7.77
C ARG A 201 8.66 17.01 -7.82
N HIS A 202 8.32 16.08 -6.92
CA HIS A 202 6.95 15.56 -6.84
C HIS A 202 6.01 16.62 -6.27
N ILE A 203 6.47 17.39 -5.28
CA ILE A 203 5.71 18.48 -4.68
C ILE A 203 5.35 19.53 -5.74
N HIS A 204 6.34 20.05 -6.48
CA HIS A 204 6.13 21.05 -7.55
C HIS A 204 5.27 20.59 -8.73
N LYS A 205 5.09 19.28 -8.91
CA LYS A 205 4.22 18.71 -9.95
C LYS A 205 2.76 18.62 -9.52
N SER A 206 2.51 18.35 -8.24
CA SER A 206 1.17 18.20 -7.68
C SER A 206 0.62 19.48 -7.06
N ASP A 207 1.51 20.35 -6.58
CA ASP A 207 1.21 21.65 -6.00
C ASP A 207 1.91 22.70 -6.85
N SER A 208 1.11 23.55 -7.51
CA SER A 208 1.58 24.60 -8.42
C SER A 208 1.56 25.99 -7.78
N SER A 209 1.36 26.03 -6.46
CA SER A 209 1.29 27.25 -5.65
C SER A 209 2.67 27.85 -5.38
#